data_AF-A0A1S2Z055-F1
#
_entry.id   AF-A0A1S2Z055-F1
#
_cell.length_a   1.000
_cell.length_b   1.000
_cell.length_c   1.000
_cell.angle_alpha   90.00
_cell.angle_beta   90.00
_cell.angle_gamma   90.00
#
_symmetry.space_group_name_H-M   'P 1'
#
loop_
_entity.id
_entity.type
_entity.pdbx_description
1 polymer ?
#
loop_
_entity_poly.entity_id
_entity_poly.type
_entity_poly.pdbx_seq_one_letter_code
_entity_poly.pdbx_strand_id
1 'polypeptide(L)'
;MALVIAVLSIFRMQKLAQEQNEKIEKVNRERKYHQQNTAYELNALSMQWKELCQKNIGISAACASVEICLHELRREAAERGWNLDAITENGQLNHSES
;
A
#
# COMPACT_ATOMS: atom_id res chain seq x y z
N MET A 1 -19.64 59.64 -29.56
CA MET A 1 -20.33 58.34 -29.71
C MET A 1 -19.36 57.17 -29.81
N ALA A 2 -18.44 57.11 -30.79
CA ALA A 2 -17.51 55.97 -30.96
C ALA A 2 -16.61 55.68 -29.74
N LEU A 3 -16.05 56.73 -29.10
CA LEU A 3 -15.19 56.59 -27.91
C LEU A 3 -15.94 55.95 -26.72
N VAL A 4 -17.21 56.31 -26.53
CA VAL A 4 -18.06 55.79 -25.45
C VAL A 4 -18.36 54.31 -25.66
N ILE A 5 -18.64 53.91 -26.91
CA ILE A 5 -18.87 52.51 -27.28
C ILE A 5 -17.60 51.68 -27.02
N ALA A 6 -16.43 52.18 -27.42
CA ALA A 6 -15.16 51.49 -27.20
C ALA A 6 -14.85 51.29 -25.71
N VAL A 7 -15.04 52.32 -24.88
CA VAL A 7 -14.84 52.25 -23.42
C VAL A 7 -15.79 51.22 -22.79
N LEU A 8 -17.06 51.22 -23.18
CA LEU A 8 -18.05 50.27 -22.67
C LEU A 8 -17.69 48.81 -23.02
N SER A 9 -17.21 48.57 -24.25
CA SER A 9 -16.76 47.25 -24.70
C SER A 9 -15.54 46.78 -23.90
N ILE A 10 -14.57 47.64 -23.63
CA ILE A 10 -13.40 47.32 -22.80
C ILE A 10 -13.85 46.92 -21.40
N PHE A 11 -14.76 47.69 -20.79
CA PHE A 11 -15.26 47.40 -19.44
C PHE A 11 -15.98 46.05 -19.36
N ARG A 12 -16.77 45.71 -20.40
CA ARG A 12 -17.45 44.41 -20.49
C ARG A 12 -16.46 43.26 -20.66
N MET A 13 -15.44 43.43 -21.51
CA MET A 13 -14.40 42.42 -21.69
C MET A 13 -13.58 42.21 -20.41
N GLN A 14 -13.23 43.28 -19.70
CA GLN A 14 -12.50 43.20 -18.44
C GLN A 14 -13.30 42.46 -17.36
N LYS A 15 -14.60 42.76 -17.24
CA LYS A 15 -15.50 42.05 -16.32
C LYS A 15 -15.56 40.55 -16.65
N LEU A 16 -15.73 40.20 -17.92
CA LEU A 16 -15.76 38.79 -18.34
C LEU A 16 -14.43 38.08 -18.07
N ALA A 17 -13.30 38.74 -18.35
CA ALA A 17 -11.97 38.19 -18.06
C ALA A 17 -11.78 37.92 -16.56
N GLN A 18 -12.24 38.83 -15.70
CA GLN A 18 -12.20 38.64 -14.25
C GLN A 18 -13.05 37.45 -13.80
N GLU A 19 -14.30 37.35 -14.28
CA GLU A 19 -15.19 36.22 -13.95
C GLU A 19 -14.61 34.88 -14.40
N GLN A 20 -13.93 34.83 -15.55
CA GLN A 20 -13.25 33.62 -16.01
C GLN A 20 -12.02 33.29 -15.16
N ASN A 21 -11.23 34.30 -14.78
CA ASN A 21 -10.07 34.10 -13.93
C ASN A 21 -10.47 33.54 -12.55
N GLU A 22 -11.55 34.06 -11.95
CA GLU A 22 -12.07 33.55 -10.67
C GLU A 22 -12.51 32.08 -10.77
N LYS A 23 -13.13 31.68 -11.87
CA LYS A 23 -13.49 30.27 -12.14
C LYS A 23 -12.25 29.38 -12.28
N ILE A 24 -11.25 29.84 -13.02
CA ILE A 24 -9.98 29.12 -13.21
C ILE A 24 -9.28 28.94 -11.87
N GLU A 25 -9.18 29.99 -11.07
CA GLU A 25 -8.56 29.94 -9.76
C GLU A 25 -9.27 28.99 -8.81
N LYS A 26 -10.60 28.97 -8.83
CA LYS A 26 -11.39 28.02 -8.03
C LYS A 26 -11.01 26.57 -8.36
N VAL A 27 -11.05 26.22 -9.65
CA VAL A 27 -10.70 24.86 -10.11
C VAL A 27 -9.23 24.53 -9.81
N ASN A 28 -8.31 25.49 -9.95
CA ASN A 28 -6.90 25.29 -9.63
C ASN A 28 -6.66 25.04 -8.14
N ARG A 29 -7.38 25.75 -7.26
CA ARG A 29 -7.32 25.50 -5.81
C ARG A 29 -7.81 24.11 -5.46
N GLU A 30 -8.96 23.69 -6.02
CA GLU A 30 -9.50 22.34 -5.83
C GLU A 30 -8.53 21.27 -6.32
N ARG A 31 -7.97 21.45 -7.54
CA ARG A 31 -6.97 20.54 -8.09
C ARG A 31 -5.75 20.42 -7.18
N LYS A 32 -5.22 21.54 -6.70
CA LYS A 32 -4.05 21.55 -5.82
C LYS A 32 -4.34 20.81 -4.51
N TYR A 33 -5.51 21.04 -3.92
CA TYR A 33 -5.94 20.34 -2.71
C TYR A 33 -5.98 18.82 -2.92
N HIS A 34 -6.64 18.34 -3.98
CA HIS A 34 -6.72 16.92 -4.27
C HIS A 34 -5.34 16.29 -4.55
N GLN A 35 -4.50 16.97 -5.33
CA GLN A 35 -3.15 16.48 -5.62
C GLN A 35 -2.30 16.35 -4.35
N GLN A 36 -2.39 17.31 -3.44
CA GLN A 36 -1.66 17.27 -2.17
C GLN A 36 -2.15 16.13 -1.27
N ASN A 37 -3.47 15.95 -1.16
CA ASN A 37 -4.05 14.88 -0.36
C ASN A 37 -3.66 13.50 -0.90
N THR A 38 -3.82 13.29 -2.21
CA THR A 38 -3.45 12.02 -2.85
C THR A 38 -1.95 11.76 -2.76
N ALA A 39 -1.10 12.77 -2.87
CA ALA A 39 0.35 12.60 -2.70
C ALA A 39 0.71 12.14 -1.27
N TYR A 40 0.03 12.70 -0.25
CA TYR A 40 0.21 12.28 1.13
C TYR A 40 -0.22 10.81 1.35
N GLU A 41 -1.42 10.45 0.87
CA GLU A 41 -1.94 9.08 0.95
C GLU A 41 -1.03 8.08 0.22
N LEU A 42 -0.56 8.43 -0.99
CA LEU A 42 0.35 7.60 -1.77
C LEU A 42 1.68 7.38 -1.04
N ASN A 43 2.23 8.42 -0.40
CA ASN A 43 3.46 8.29 0.36
C ASN A 43 3.27 7.36 1.59
N ALA A 44 2.14 7.48 2.28
CA ALA A 44 1.80 6.59 3.40
C ALA A 44 1.68 5.13 2.94
N LEU A 45 0.98 4.88 1.84
CA LEU A 45 0.85 3.54 1.24
C LEU A 45 2.21 2.99 0.80
N SER A 46 3.05 3.82 0.17
CA SER A 46 4.39 3.41 -0.26
C SER A 46 5.27 2.99 0.92
N MET A 47 5.19 3.70 2.05
CA MET A 47 5.93 3.37 3.26
C MET A 47 5.46 2.03 3.85
N GLN A 48 4.14 1.84 3.96
CA GLN A 48 3.55 0.59 4.44
C GLN A 48 3.91 -0.59 3.54
N TRP A 49 3.87 -0.41 2.22
CA TRP A 49 4.25 -1.43 1.26
C TRP A 49 5.71 -1.87 1.44
N LYS A 50 6.62 -0.91 1.59
CA LYS A 50 8.04 -1.19 1.83
C LYS A 50 8.24 -1.99 3.12
N GLU A 51 7.56 -1.61 4.19
CA GLU A 51 7.62 -2.33 5.47
C GLU A 51 7.08 -3.77 5.32
N LEU A 52 5.96 -3.95 4.61
CA LEU A 52 5.37 -5.26 4.36
C LEU A 52 6.33 -6.16 3.57
N CYS A 53 6.96 -5.64 2.52
CA CYS A 53 7.97 -6.37 1.76
C CYS A 53 9.15 -6.79 2.65
N GLN A 54 9.64 -5.89 3.51
CA GLN A 54 10.74 -6.22 4.43
C GLN A 54 10.35 -7.32 5.43
N LYS A 55 9.12 -7.26 5.97
CA LYS A 55 8.58 -8.31 6.85
C LYS A 55 8.44 -9.63 6.12
N ASN A 56 7.97 -9.63 4.88
CA ASN A 56 7.83 -10.84 4.07
C ASN A 56 9.20 -11.53 3.85
N ILE A 57 10.22 -10.75 3.48
CA ILE A 57 11.60 -11.26 3.35
C ILE A 57 12.09 -11.86 4.68
N GLY A 58 11.85 -11.16 5.79
CA GLY A 58 12.22 -11.64 7.13
C GLY A 58 11.55 -12.96 7.50
N ILE A 59 10.25 -13.12 7.19
CA ILE A 59 9.51 -14.36 7.41
C ILE A 59 10.10 -15.48 6.55
N SER A 60 10.34 -15.25 5.26
CA SER A 60 10.92 -16.26 4.37
C SER A 60 12.30 -16.72 4.85
N ALA A 61 13.15 -15.80 5.32
CA ALA A 61 14.44 -16.15 5.89
C ALA A 61 14.32 -16.98 7.18
N ALA A 62 13.38 -16.62 8.06
CA ALA A 62 13.10 -17.38 9.28
C ALA A 62 12.57 -18.79 8.96
N CYS A 63 11.67 -18.92 7.99
CA CYS A 63 11.17 -20.22 7.52
C CYS A 63 12.31 -21.09 6.99
N ALA A 64 13.18 -20.56 6.13
CA ALA A 64 14.33 -21.30 5.62
C ALA A 64 15.27 -21.75 6.74
N SER A 65 15.52 -20.91 7.74
CA SER A 65 16.34 -21.28 8.91
C SER A 65 15.70 -22.41 9.73
N VAL A 66 14.38 -22.36 9.93
CA VAL A 66 13.63 -23.41 10.65
C VAL A 66 13.66 -24.71 9.86
N GLU A 67 13.47 -24.65 8.54
CA GLU A 67 13.54 -25.83 7.67
C GLU A 67 14.92 -26.49 7.71
N ILE A 68 16.01 -25.70 7.67
CA ILE A 68 17.38 -26.22 7.80
C ILE A 68 17.56 -26.94 9.14
N CYS A 69 17.19 -26.29 10.25
CA CYS A 69 17.29 -26.88 11.59
C CYS A 69 16.47 -28.18 11.69
N LEU A 70 15.26 -28.19 11.13
CA LEU A 70 14.40 -29.37 11.09
C LEU A 70 15.02 -30.51 10.28
N HIS A 71 15.65 -30.20 9.14
CA HIS A 71 16.39 -31.19 8.34
C HIS A 71 17.58 -31.77 9.10
N GLU A 72 18.35 -30.94 9.80
CA GLU A 72 19.48 -31.39 10.63
C GLU A 72 19.02 -32.31 11.77
N LEU A 73 17.98 -31.91 12.50
CA LEU A 73 17.39 -32.73 13.57
C LEU A 73 16.86 -34.07 13.04
N ARG A 74 16.21 -34.08 11.87
CA ARG A 74 15.77 -35.32 11.22
C ARG A 74 16.95 -36.22 10.86
N ARG A 75 18.03 -35.65 10.32
CA ARG A 75 19.26 -36.39 10.00
C ARG A 75 19.88 -37.01 11.26
N GLU A 76 20.05 -36.23 12.32
CA GLU A 76 20.60 -36.71 13.59
C GLU A 76 19.76 -37.81 14.24
N ALA A 77 18.44 -37.69 14.19
CA ALA A 77 17.53 -38.69 14.70
C ALA A 77 17.65 -40.00 13.91
N ALA A 78 17.74 -39.92 12.57
CA ALA A 78 17.97 -41.09 11.72
C ALA A 78 19.33 -41.75 12.01
N GLU A 79 20.40 -40.98 12.22
CA GLU A 79 21.72 -41.48 12.64
C GLU A 79 21.68 -42.22 13.98
N ARG A 80 20.79 -41.79 14.89
CA ARG A 80 20.54 -42.46 16.18
C ARG A 80 19.52 -43.61 16.10
N GLY A 81 19.04 -43.96 14.91
CA GLY A 81 18.08 -45.04 14.67
C GLY A 81 16.64 -44.71 15.08
N TRP A 82 16.30 -43.44 15.28
CA TRP A 82 14.93 -43.02 15.56
C TRP A 82 14.13 -42.94 14.25
N ASN A 83 13.12 -43.80 14.10
CA ASN A 83 12.21 -43.76 12.96
C ASN A 83 11.15 -42.66 13.16
N LEU A 84 11.39 -41.49 12.57
CA LEU A 84 10.49 -40.34 12.64
C LEU A 84 9.24 -40.48 11.75
N ASP A 85 9.24 -41.39 10.77
CA ASP A 85 8.11 -41.64 9.87
C ASP A 85 7.10 -42.64 10.45
N ALA A 86 7.49 -43.41 11.49
CA ALA A 86 6.61 -44.35 12.18
C ALA A 86 5.56 -43.68 13.09
N ILE A 87 5.71 -42.38 13.40
CA ILE A 87 4.84 -41.67 14.36
C ILE A 87 3.68 -40.94 13.65
N THR A 88 3.72 -40.76 12.33
CA THR A 88 2.66 -40.05 11.60
C THR A 88 1.33 -40.82 11.54
N GLU A 89 1.33 -42.13 11.84
CA GLU A 89 0.10 -42.94 11.93
C GLU A 89 -0.65 -42.83 13.27
N ASN A 90 -0.04 -42.32 14.34
CA ASN A 90 -0.70 -42.24 15.67
C ASN A 90 -1.28 -40.85 15.97
N GLY A 91 -1.95 -40.26 14.98
CA GLY A 91 -2.57 -38.94 15.04
C GLY A 91 -4.09 -38.93 14.93
N GLN A 92 -4.80 -40.03 15.16
CA GLN A 92 -6.23 -39.98 15.46
C GLN A 92 -6.40 -39.99 16.99
N LEU A 93 -6.24 -38.81 17.60
CA LEU A 93 -6.75 -38.57 18.94
C LEU A 93 -8.28 -38.64 18.87
N ASN A 94 -8.82 -39.82 19.18
CA ASN A 94 -10.23 -39.99 19.47
C ASN A 94 -10.61 -39.02 20.59
N HIS A 95 -11.31 -37.94 20.25
CA HIS A 95 -12.08 -37.18 21.22
C HIS A 95 -13.17 -38.11 21.76
N SER A 96 -12.92 -38.76 22.89
CA SER A 96 -14.00 -39.22 23.76
C SER A 96 -14.45 -38.03 24.59
N GLU A 97 -15.64 -37.54 24.25
CA GLU A 97 -16.44 -36.64 25.07
C GLU A 97 -16.69 -37.27 26.45
N SER A 98 -16.50 -36.47 27.50
CA SER A 98 -17.28 -36.54 28.73
C SER A 98 -17.28 -35.19 29.44
#